data_AF-A0A534NWM8-F1
#
_entry.id   AF-A0A534NWM8-F1
#
_cell.length_a   1.000
_cell.length_b   1.000
_cell.length_c   1.000
_cell.angle_alpha   90.00
_cell.angle_beta   90.00
_cell.angle_gamma   90.00
#
_symmetry.space_group_name_H-M   'P 1'
#
loop_
_entity.id
_entity.type
_entity.pdbx_description
1 polymer ?
#
loop_
_entity_poly.entity_id
_entity_poly.type
_entity_poly.pdbx_seq_one_letter_code
_entity_poly.pdbx_strand_id
1 'polypeptide(L)'
;MAARIAAELPEGFRILSVEPIDNKADSLSRAIRGIEYLVELPEGAPDAVDRLAVFAARPDASVVREREGKHPLRIDLKAAVQAIRAEGRSSLRFTLRAGETQATARPYELLEALFGSEWVKAGMTRIVRENALFDRS
;
A
#
# COMPACT_ATOMS: atom_id res chain seq x y z
N MET A 1 -3.56 -11.95 29.06
CA MET A 1 -3.48 -10.57 28.52
C MET A 1 -4.45 -10.37 27.35
N ALA A 2 -4.36 -11.16 26.27
CA ALA A 2 -5.23 -11.04 25.10
C ALA A 2 -6.74 -11.13 25.42
N ALA A 3 -7.17 -12.10 26.22
CA ALA A 3 -8.58 -12.26 26.60
C ALA A 3 -9.16 -11.05 27.37
N ARG A 4 -8.32 -10.39 28.19
CA ARG A 4 -8.72 -9.17 28.91
C ARG A 4 -8.93 -8.00 27.95
N ILE A 5 -8.06 -7.85 26.94
CA ILE A 5 -8.21 -6.80 25.92
C ILE A 5 -9.43 -7.08 25.04
N ALA A 6 -9.64 -8.34 24.65
CA ALA A 6 -10.76 -8.72 23.80
C ALA A 6 -12.13 -8.41 24.43
N ALA A 7 -12.25 -8.55 25.76
CA ALA A 7 -13.48 -8.22 26.49
C ALA A 7 -13.82 -6.73 26.51
N GLU A 8 -12.82 -5.87 26.29
CA GLU A 8 -12.96 -4.41 26.27
C GLU A 8 -13.07 -3.84 24.85
N LEU A 9 -13.07 -4.70 23.82
CA LEU A 9 -13.17 -4.25 22.44
C LEU A 9 -14.61 -3.85 22.09
N PRO A 10 -14.81 -2.75 21.34
CA PRO A 10 -16.11 -2.40 20.79
C PRO A 10 -16.64 -3.46 19.83
N GLU A 11 -17.94 -3.44 19.61
CA GLU A 11 -18.57 -4.29 18.61
C GLU A 11 -17.92 -4.11 17.23
N GLY A 12 -17.69 -5.23 16.53
CA GLY A 12 -17.01 -5.25 15.22
C GLY A 12 -15.49 -5.33 15.28
N PHE A 13 -14.86 -5.19 16.45
CA PHE A 13 -13.41 -5.37 16.62
C PHE A 13 -13.08 -6.74 17.19
N ARG A 14 -12.00 -7.34 16.70
CA ARG A 14 -11.48 -8.61 17.21
C ARG A 14 -9.96 -8.63 17.18
N ILE A 15 -9.36 -9.28 18.16
CA ILE A 15 -7.92 -9.58 18.15
C ILE A 15 -7.69 -10.75 17.19
N LEU A 16 -6.83 -10.54 16.20
CA LEU A 16 -6.45 -11.58 15.23
C LEU A 16 -5.21 -12.36 15.69
N SER A 17 -4.21 -11.65 16.24
CA SER A 17 -2.99 -12.24 16.77
C SER A 17 -2.40 -11.38 17.89
N VAL A 18 -1.58 -12.00 18.74
CA VAL A 18 -0.74 -11.34 19.74
C VAL A 18 0.58 -12.07 19.79
N GLU A 19 1.67 -11.35 19.58
CA GLU A 19 3.02 -11.90 19.56
C GLU A 19 3.91 -11.10 20.53
N PRO A 20 4.72 -11.75 21.38
CA PRO A 20 5.69 -11.05 22.21
C PRO A 20 6.83 -10.51 21.33
N ILE A 21 7.29 -9.29 21.62
CA ILE A 21 8.47 -8.70 20.98
C ILE A 21 9.60 -8.58 22.01
N ASP A 22 10.85 -8.76 21.58
CA ASP A 22 12.01 -8.45 22.43
C ASP A 22 12.09 -6.94 22.64
N ASN A 23 12.38 -6.50 23.86
CA ASN A 23 12.60 -5.08 24.19
C ASN A 23 13.81 -4.49 23.46
N LYS A 24 14.71 -5.34 22.93
CA LYS A 24 15.84 -4.93 22.08
C LYS A 24 15.52 -4.93 20.58
N ALA A 25 14.31 -5.35 20.19
CA ALA A 25 13.90 -5.33 18.79
C ALA A 25 13.81 -3.89 18.26
N ASP A 26 13.93 -3.75 16.94
CA ASP A 26 13.66 -2.49 16.26
C ASP A 26 12.25 -1.98 16.60
N SER A 27 12.06 -0.66 16.52
CA SER A 27 10.73 -0.09 16.66
C SER A 27 9.76 -0.71 15.65
N LEU A 28 8.49 -0.86 16.02
CA LEU A 28 7.46 -1.44 15.13
C LEU A 28 7.44 -0.75 13.76
N SER A 29 7.63 0.57 13.73
CA SER A 29 7.72 1.35 12.49
C SER A 29 8.87 0.91 11.58
N ARG A 30 10.03 0.56 12.16
CA ARG A 30 11.22 0.11 11.44
C ARG A 30 11.12 -1.35 11.01
N ALA A 31 10.35 -2.16 11.73
CA ALA A 31 10.10 -3.57 11.39
C ALA A 31 9.18 -3.73 10.17
N ILE A 32 8.36 -2.73 9.84
CA ILE A 32 7.46 -2.76 8.68
C ILE A 32 8.29 -2.65 7.38
N ARG A 33 8.17 -3.67 6.52
CA ARG A 33 8.84 -3.77 5.20
C ARG A 33 7.90 -3.64 4.03
N GLY A 34 6.61 -3.79 4.24
CA GLY A 34 5.60 -3.59 3.22
C GLY A 34 4.23 -3.32 3.80
N ILE A 35 3.39 -2.64 3.04
CA ILE A 35 1.99 -2.41 3.38
C ILE A 35 1.13 -2.94 2.25
N GLU A 36 0.17 -3.78 2.59
CA GLU A 36 -0.83 -4.28 1.66
C GLU A 36 -2.07 -3.39 1.69
N TYR A 37 -2.56 -3.09 0.50
CA TYR A 37 -3.74 -2.28 0.25
C TYR A 37 -4.74 -3.06 -0.58
N LEU A 38 -6.02 -2.94 -0.20
CA LEU A 38 -7.16 -3.28 -1.04
C LEU A 38 -7.76 -1.98 -1.57
N VAL A 39 -8.07 -1.98 -2.86
CA VAL A 39 -8.65 -0.84 -3.54
C VAL A 39 -9.93 -1.25 -4.23
N GLU A 40 -10.96 -0.43 -4.05
CA GLU A 40 -12.21 -0.49 -4.81
C GLU A 40 -12.29 0.78 -5.66
N LEU A 41 -12.34 0.59 -6.98
CA LEU A 41 -12.45 1.64 -7.96
C LEU A 41 -13.92 2.09 -8.09
N PRO A 42 -14.17 3.37 -8.36
CA PRO A 42 -15.52 3.86 -8.59
C PRO A 42 -16.12 3.26 -9.87
N GLU A 43 -17.45 3.30 -9.98
CA GLU A 43 -18.14 2.90 -11.20
C GLU A 43 -17.65 3.71 -12.42
N GLY A 44 -17.52 3.04 -13.56
CA GLY A 44 -17.00 3.63 -14.79
C GLY A 44 -15.48 3.76 -14.87
N ALA A 45 -14.74 3.41 -13.81
CA ALA A 45 -13.29 3.36 -13.87
C ALA A 45 -12.79 2.33 -14.90
N PRO A 46 -11.59 2.53 -15.47
CA PRO A 46 -10.98 1.57 -16.38
C PRO A 46 -10.79 0.20 -15.72
N ASP A 47 -10.93 -0.87 -16.51
CA ASP A 47 -10.80 -2.24 -16.04
C ASP A 47 -9.41 -2.51 -15.41
N ALA A 48 -9.40 -2.93 -14.15
CA ALA A 48 -8.19 -3.16 -13.39
C ALA A 48 -7.27 -4.21 -14.04
N VAL A 49 -7.83 -5.27 -14.64
CA VAL A 49 -7.04 -6.32 -15.29
C VAL A 49 -6.25 -5.74 -16.47
N ASP A 50 -6.94 -4.96 -17.31
CA ASP A 50 -6.33 -4.34 -18.49
C ASP A 50 -5.27 -3.31 -18.09
N ARG A 51 -5.55 -2.49 -17.07
CA ARG A 51 -4.59 -1.48 -16.60
C ARG A 51 -3.34 -2.10 -15.97
N LEU A 52 -3.47 -3.23 -15.28
CA LEU A 52 -2.32 -3.98 -14.80
C LEU A 52 -1.49 -4.57 -15.94
N ALA A 53 -2.13 -5.12 -16.97
CA ALA A 53 -1.43 -5.62 -18.15
C ALA A 53 -0.64 -4.51 -18.87
N VAL A 54 -1.27 -3.34 -19.05
CA VAL A 54 -0.61 -2.15 -19.62
C VAL A 54 0.58 -1.72 -18.76
N PHE A 55 0.41 -1.63 -17.44
CA PHE A 55 1.49 -1.25 -16.53
C PHE A 55 2.65 -2.25 -16.52
N ALA A 56 2.35 -3.55 -16.57
CA ALA A 56 3.35 -4.61 -16.67
C ALA A 56 4.19 -4.46 -17.94
N ALA A 57 3.56 -4.12 -19.07
CA ALA A 57 4.22 -3.94 -20.36
C ALA A 57 5.07 -2.66 -20.48
N ARG A 58 4.83 -1.64 -19.64
CA ARG A 58 5.64 -0.40 -19.67
C ARG A 58 7.09 -0.70 -19.27
N PRO A 59 8.11 -0.20 -20.00
CA PRO A 59 9.50 -0.40 -19.62
C PRO A 59 9.83 0.25 -18.26
N ASP A 60 9.26 1.42 -18.00
CA ASP A 60 9.43 2.17 -16.77
C ASP A 60 8.12 2.82 -16.30
N ALA A 61 8.05 3.08 -14.99
CA ALA A 61 7.00 3.90 -14.40
C ALA A 61 7.56 4.60 -13.17
N SER A 62 7.56 5.93 -13.17
CA SER A 62 8.12 6.71 -12.07
C SER A 62 7.31 7.96 -11.78
N VAL A 63 7.36 8.42 -10.53
CA VAL A 63 6.87 9.74 -10.14
C VAL A 63 8.02 10.60 -9.63
N VAL A 64 7.91 11.91 -9.82
CA VAL A 64 8.87 12.89 -9.31
C VAL A 64 8.19 13.69 -8.19
N ARG A 65 8.83 13.73 -7.03
CA ARG A 65 8.40 14.56 -5.90
C ARG A 65 9.32 15.76 -5.79
N GLU A 66 8.75 16.94 -5.95
CA GLU A 66 9.44 18.19 -5.63
C GLU A 66 9.72 18.28 -4.13
N ARG A 67 10.90 18.81 -3.79
CA ARG A 67 11.36 18.98 -2.41
C ARG A 67 11.99 20.34 -2.26
N GLU A 68 11.43 21.17 -1.39
CA GLU A 68 11.94 22.50 -1.14
C GLU A 68 13.40 22.45 -0.65
N GLY A 69 14.28 23.21 -1.30
CA GLY A 69 15.71 23.28 -0.98
C GLY A 69 16.50 21.98 -1.22
N LYS A 70 15.93 20.98 -1.91
CA LYS A 70 16.59 19.70 -2.23
C LYS A 70 16.34 19.31 -3.69
N HIS A 71 17.14 18.41 -4.22
CA HIS A 71 16.88 17.85 -5.54
C HIS A 71 15.55 17.08 -5.57
N PRO A 72 14.80 17.16 -6.70
CA PRO A 72 13.60 16.38 -6.89
C PRO A 72 13.89 14.89 -6.71
N LEU A 73 12.98 14.21 -6.03
CA LEU A 73 13.12 12.78 -5.77
C LEU A 73 12.32 12.00 -6.81
N ARG A 74 13.01 11.21 -7.63
CA ARG A 74 12.39 10.22 -8.51
C ARG A 74 12.14 8.93 -7.75
N ILE A 75 10.92 8.40 -7.82
CA ILE A 75 10.53 7.10 -7.29
C ILE A 75 10.22 6.18 -8.47
N ASP A 76 10.83 5.01 -8.50
CA ASP A 76 10.44 3.93 -9.41
C ASP A 76 9.27 3.15 -8.80
N LEU A 77 8.11 3.23 -9.44
CA LEU A 77 6.89 2.55 -8.99
C LEU A 77 6.98 1.04 -9.19
N LYS A 78 7.64 0.57 -10.25
CA LYS A 78 7.78 -0.88 -10.50
C LYS A 78 8.68 -1.52 -9.43
N ALA A 79 9.74 -0.83 -9.00
CA ALA A 79 10.60 -1.29 -7.91
C ALA A 79 9.93 -1.20 -6.53
N ALA A 80 9.05 -0.21 -6.34
CA ALA A 80 8.32 0.01 -5.10
C ALA A 80 7.20 -1.01 -4.86
N VAL A 81 6.63 -1.62 -5.90
CA VAL A 81 5.60 -2.66 -5.78
C VAL A 81 6.24 -4.02 -5.51
N GLN A 82 5.85 -4.66 -4.41
CA GLN A 82 6.27 -6.04 -4.10
C GLN A 82 5.34 -7.07 -4.76
N ALA A 83 4.04 -6.78 -4.77
CA ALA A 83 3.02 -7.62 -5.38
C ALA A 83 1.85 -6.74 -5.82
N ILE A 84 1.20 -7.10 -6.93
CA ILE A 84 -0.02 -6.45 -7.39
C ILE A 84 -0.86 -7.44 -8.18
N ARG A 85 -2.17 -7.44 -7.94
CA ARG A 85 -3.13 -8.28 -8.65
C ARG A 85 -4.49 -7.60 -8.72
N ALA A 86 -5.24 -7.87 -9.78
CA ALA A 86 -6.66 -7.51 -9.84
C ALA A 86 -7.48 -8.53 -9.03
N GLU A 87 -8.51 -8.04 -8.34
CA GLU A 87 -9.53 -8.85 -7.65
C GLU A 87 -10.88 -8.67 -8.36
N GLY A 88 -10.84 -8.77 -9.70
CA GLY A 88 -11.95 -8.43 -10.58
C GLY A 88 -11.70 -7.14 -11.37
N ARG A 89 -12.74 -6.64 -12.03
CA ARG A 89 -12.63 -5.49 -12.96
C ARG A 89 -12.49 -4.15 -12.24
N SER A 90 -13.08 -4.02 -11.05
CA SER A 90 -13.15 -2.77 -10.28
C SER A 90 -12.40 -2.84 -8.95
N SER A 91 -11.57 -3.85 -8.74
CA SER A 91 -10.80 -4.00 -7.51
C SER A 91 -9.40 -4.53 -7.77
N LEU A 92 -8.47 -4.11 -6.94
CA LEU A 92 -7.10 -4.63 -6.94
C LEU A 92 -6.53 -4.67 -5.53
N ARG A 93 -5.59 -5.59 -5.35
CA ARG A 93 -4.75 -5.70 -4.16
C ARG A 93 -3.31 -5.47 -4.56
N PHE A 94 -2.60 -4.67 -3.77
CA PHE A 94 -1.16 -4.47 -3.98
C PHE A 94 -0.41 -4.23 -2.68
N THR A 95 0.88 -4.51 -2.74
CA THR A 95 1.81 -4.32 -1.63
C THR A 95 2.89 -3.34 -2.04
N LEU A 96 3.02 -2.24 -1.30
CA LEU A 96 4.11 -1.29 -1.46
C LEU A 96 5.22 -1.59 -0.46
N ARG A 97 6.47 -1.50 -0.92
CA ARG A 97 7.65 -1.48 -0.05
C ARG A 97 7.53 -0.34 0.96
N ALA A 98 7.90 -0.64 2.19
CA ALA A 98 7.97 0.30 3.30
C ALA A 98 9.34 0.21 3.98
N GLY A 99 9.71 1.24 4.72
CA GLY A 99 10.98 1.33 5.45
C GLY A 99 11.64 2.71 5.31
N GLU A 100 12.60 2.97 6.18
CA GLU A 100 13.27 4.29 6.30
C GLU A 100 14.43 4.46 5.30
N THR A 101 14.91 3.39 4.69
CA THR A 101 16.14 3.38 3.88
C THR A 101 15.94 3.80 2.43
N GLN A 102 14.69 3.84 1.95
CA GLN A 102 14.39 4.22 0.56
C GLN A 102 13.15 5.10 0.47
N ALA A 103 13.10 5.90 -0.60
CA ALA A 103 11.92 6.63 -0.99
C ALA A 103 10.77 5.68 -1.30
N THR A 104 9.75 5.67 -0.45
CA THR A 104 8.56 4.83 -0.65
C THR A 104 7.57 5.52 -1.59
N ALA A 105 6.99 4.73 -2.49
CA ALA A 105 5.81 5.14 -3.26
C ALA A 105 4.61 5.26 -2.33
N ARG A 106 3.70 6.17 -2.66
CA ARG A 106 2.42 6.32 -1.98
C ARG A 106 1.33 5.58 -2.75
N PRO A 107 0.28 5.06 -2.09
CA PRO A 107 -0.80 4.32 -2.76
C PRO A 107 -1.41 5.10 -3.92
N TYR A 108 -1.66 6.39 -3.74
CA TYR A 108 -2.23 7.23 -4.80
C TYR A 108 -1.26 7.41 -5.98
N GLU A 109 0.06 7.49 -5.76
CA GLU A 109 1.05 7.65 -6.85
C GLU A 109 1.02 6.42 -7.78
N LEU A 110 0.90 5.22 -7.20
CA LEU A 110 0.73 4.00 -7.98
C LEU A 110 -0.61 3.99 -8.72
N LEU A 111 -1.70 4.29 -8.02
CA LEU A 111 -3.04 4.27 -8.60
C LEU A 111 -3.19 5.32 -9.71
N GLU A 112 -2.60 6.51 -9.58
CA GLU A 112 -2.58 7.54 -10.62
C GLU A 112 -1.83 7.04 -11.86
N ALA A 113 -0.68 6.38 -11.67
CA ALA A 113 0.06 5.79 -12.79
C ALA A 113 -0.71 4.65 -13.49
N LEU A 114 -1.51 3.90 -12.72
CA LEU A 114 -2.35 2.83 -13.23
C LEU A 114 -3.60 3.36 -13.93
N PHE A 115 -4.35 4.27 -13.33
CA PHE A 115 -5.70 4.61 -13.78
C PHE A 115 -5.84 6.04 -14.34
N GLY A 116 -4.98 6.97 -13.92
CA GLY A 116 -5.13 8.40 -14.17
C GLY A 116 -5.66 9.13 -12.93
N SER A 117 -5.28 10.39 -12.75
CA SER A 117 -5.60 11.17 -11.55
C SER A 117 -7.08 11.52 -11.42
N GLU A 118 -7.84 11.45 -12.50
CA GLU A 118 -9.28 11.65 -12.49
C GLU A 118 -10.04 10.55 -11.71
N TRP A 119 -9.45 9.36 -11.55
CA TRP A 119 -10.08 8.24 -10.85
C TRP A 119 -9.67 8.13 -9.37
N VAL A 120 -8.56 8.74 -8.98
CA VAL A 120 -7.86 8.47 -7.70
C VAL A 120 -8.02 9.63 -6.69
N LYS A 121 -8.90 10.59 -6.96
CA LYS A 121 -9.16 11.70 -6.05
C LYS A 121 -9.73 11.21 -4.71
N ALA A 122 -9.43 11.96 -3.65
CA ALA A 122 -9.96 11.69 -2.32
C ALA A 122 -11.51 11.63 -2.38
N GLY A 123 -12.06 10.54 -1.86
CA GLY A 123 -13.50 10.27 -1.87
C GLY A 123 -14.04 9.57 -3.12
N MET A 124 -13.26 9.41 -4.20
CA MET A 124 -13.67 8.63 -5.38
C MET A 124 -13.23 7.17 -5.30
N THR A 125 -11.95 6.93 -5.05
CA THR A 125 -11.40 5.58 -4.90
C THR A 125 -11.32 5.24 -3.41
N ARG A 126 -11.87 4.08 -3.03
CA ARG A 126 -11.74 3.58 -1.67
C ARG A 126 -10.43 2.80 -1.56
N ILE A 127 -9.56 3.26 -0.67
CA ILE A 127 -8.26 2.63 -0.40
C ILE A 127 -8.25 2.18 1.05
N VAL A 128 -8.10 0.88 1.28
CA VAL A 128 -8.03 0.29 2.62
C VAL A 128 -6.65 -0.28 2.81
N ARG A 129 -5.97 0.13 3.89
CA ARG A 129 -4.76 -0.55 4.38
C ARG A 129 -5.22 -1.78 5.15
N GLU A 130 -4.90 -2.97 4.64
CA GLU A 130 -5.36 -4.22 5.26
C GLU A 130 -4.29 -4.88 6.12
N ASN A 131 -3.03 -4.91 5.65
CA ASN A 131 -1.95 -5.58 6.36
C ASN A 131 -0.66 -4.78 6.38
N ALA A 132 0.16 -5.03 7.40
CA ALA A 132 1.56 -4.66 7.44
C ALA A 132 2.41 -5.93 7.38
N LEU A 133 3.43 -5.93 6.54
CA LEU A 133 4.39 -7.02 6.40
C LEU A 133 5.63 -6.68 7.21
N PHE A 134 6.04 -7.63 8.02
CA PHE A 134 7.23 -7.58 8.87
C PHE A 134 8.25 -8.58 8.34
N ASP A 135 9.55 -8.30 8.46
CA ASP A 135 10.54 -9.38 8.32
C ASP A 135 10.30 -10.39 9.45
N ARG A 136 10.24 -11.68 9.12
CA ARG A 136 10.39 -12.71 10.17
C ARG A 136 11.83 -12.64 10.65
N SER A 137 12.02 -12.10 11.84
CA SER A 137 13.25 -12.26 12.63
C SER A 137 13.57 -13.72 12.88
#